data_AF-A0A915D044-F1
#
_entry.id   AF-A0A915D044-F1
#
_cell.length_a   1.000
_cell.length_b   1.000
_cell.length_c   1.000
_cell.angle_alpha   90.00
_cell.angle_beta   90.00
_cell.angle_gamma   90.00
#
_symmetry.space_group_name_H-M   'P 1'
#
loop_
_entity.id
_entity.type
_entity.pdbx_description
1 polymer ?
#
loop_
_entity_poly.entity_id
_entity_poly.type
_entity_poly.pdbx_seq_one_letter_code
_entity_poly.pdbx_strand_id
1 'polypeptide(L)'
;MLTTWWYYKRVQALNRPKLLIEKSILALGCALIVLDFPLEWISLWFRVPAMLLVSDLRQGLFYTILFSFWLIFAGEHLIDDTTRNNLKNYWRNLSLVCTASLALLLYDLSERGRHLIDPFFSVWSSPRGTFWAQLAIYLAAAAILIYFVFLSFKIWQCGLLLRESEPLSSIT
;
A
#
# COMPACT_ATOMS: atom_id res chain seq x y z
N MET A 1 -5.66 -13.63 -11.81
CA MET A 1 -7.14 -13.58 -11.89
C MET A 1 -7.82 -14.85 -11.38
N LEU A 2 -7.58 -16.02 -11.99
CA LEU A 2 -8.18 -17.31 -11.56
C LEU A 2 -7.91 -17.66 -10.10
N THR A 3 -6.67 -17.42 -9.65
CA THR A 3 -6.22 -17.67 -8.26
C THR A 3 -7.00 -16.84 -7.23
N THR A 4 -7.12 -15.54 -7.44
CA THR A 4 -7.87 -14.64 -6.55
C THR A 4 -9.35 -14.99 -6.49
N TRP A 5 -9.96 -15.34 -7.63
CA TRP A 5 -11.35 -15.79 -7.69
C TRP A 5 -11.57 -17.10 -6.93
N TRP A 6 -10.69 -18.08 -7.14
CA TRP A 6 -10.73 -19.35 -6.42
C TRP A 6 -10.55 -19.14 -4.91
N TYR A 7 -9.60 -18.30 -4.51
CA TYR A 7 -9.36 -17.95 -3.12
C TYR A 7 -10.60 -17.31 -2.48
N TYR A 8 -11.23 -16.35 -3.18
CA TYR A 8 -12.47 -15.72 -2.71
C TYR A 8 -13.61 -16.72 -2.53
N LYS A 9 -13.80 -17.65 -3.47
CA LYS A 9 -14.79 -18.73 -3.37
C LYS A 9 -14.52 -19.63 -2.18
N ARG A 10 -13.25 -20.00 -1.93
CA ARG A 10 -12.86 -20.82 -0.78
C ARG A 10 -13.11 -20.10 0.53
N VAL A 11 -12.69 -18.85 0.68
CA VAL A 11 -12.91 -18.06 1.90
C VAL A 11 -14.40 -17.91 2.22
N GLN A 12 -15.26 -17.73 1.20
CA GLN A 12 -16.71 -17.66 1.41
C GLN A 12 -17.36 -19.00 1.79
N ALA A 13 -16.76 -20.13 1.45
CA ALA A 13 -17.29 -21.44 1.78
C ALA A 13 -17.05 -21.84 3.26
N LEU A 14 -16.21 -21.10 3.99
CA LEU A 14 -16.00 -21.34 5.42
C LEU A 14 -17.12 -20.68 6.24
N ASN A 15 -17.68 -21.43 7.20
CA ASN A 15 -18.78 -20.97 8.06
C ASN A 15 -18.31 -20.11 9.27
N ARG A 16 -17.21 -19.36 9.12
CA ARG A 16 -16.59 -18.55 10.18
C ARG A 16 -16.53 -17.07 9.79
N PRO A 17 -16.50 -16.12 10.74
CA PRO A 17 -16.29 -14.71 10.41
C PRO A 17 -14.93 -14.53 9.72
N LYS A 18 -14.91 -13.73 8.65
CA LYS A 18 -13.71 -13.46 7.85
C LYS A 18 -12.66 -12.72 8.68
N LEU A 19 -11.45 -13.25 8.74
CA LEU A 19 -10.32 -12.63 9.42
C LEU A 19 -9.88 -11.35 8.68
N LEU A 20 -9.24 -10.43 9.40
CA LEU A 20 -8.73 -9.17 8.83
C LEU A 20 -7.65 -9.45 7.78
N ILE A 21 -6.75 -10.40 8.04
CA ILE A 21 -5.75 -10.86 7.07
C ILE A 21 -6.33 -11.45 5.78
N GLU A 22 -7.42 -12.21 5.85
CA GLU A 22 -8.06 -12.80 4.65
C GLU A 22 -8.61 -11.69 3.74
N LYS A 23 -9.17 -10.62 4.34
CA LYS A 23 -9.66 -9.46 3.59
C LYS A 23 -8.51 -8.65 2.98
N SER A 24 -7.39 -8.48 3.69
CA SER A 24 -6.24 -7.73 3.17
C SER A 24 -5.51 -8.49 2.06
N ILE A 25 -5.37 -9.81 2.16
CA ILE A 25 -4.84 -10.68 1.09
C ILE A 25 -5.72 -10.60 -0.15
N LEU A 26 -7.05 -10.63 0.02
CA LEU A 26 -7.96 -10.50 -1.10
C LEU A 26 -7.84 -9.13 -1.78
N ALA A 27 -7.74 -8.04 -1.00
CA ALA A 27 -7.51 -6.70 -1.53
C ALA A 27 -6.18 -6.61 -2.31
N LEU A 28 -5.10 -7.22 -1.79
CA LEU A 28 -3.81 -7.30 -2.47
C LEU A 28 -3.91 -8.08 -3.80
N GLY A 29 -4.63 -9.20 -3.80
CA GLY A 29 -4.88 -9.99 -5.00
C GLY A 29 -5.73 -9.24 -6.05
N CYS A 30 -6.67 -8.40 -5.62
CA CYS A 30 -7.41 -7.50 -6.51
C CYS A 30 -6.51 -6.40 -7.07
N ALA A 31 -5.64 -5.81 -6.25
CA ALA A 31 -4.69 -4.79 -6.69
C ALA A 31 -3.71 -5.32 -7.75
N LEU A 32 -3.19 -6.54 -7.57
CA LEU A 32 -2.36 -7.22 -8.56
C LEU A 32 -3.09 -7.45 -9.87
N ILE A 33 -4.36 -7.85 -9.83
CA ILE A 33 -5.17 -8.00 -11.05
C ILE A 33 -5.28 -6.67 -11.81
N VAL A 34 -5.44 -5.56 -11.11
CA VAL A 34 -5.51 -4.22 -11.72
C VAL A 34 -4.16 -3.80 -12.29
N LEU A 35 -3.07 -4.12 -11.60
CA LEU A 35 -1.70 -3.84 -12.04
C LEU A 35 -1.33 -4.62 -13.31
N ASP A 36 -1.59 -5.92 -13.30
CA ASP A 36 -1.25 -6.85 -14.40
C ASP A 36 -2.18 -6.70 -15.61
N PHE A 37 -3.27 -5.93 -15.50
CA PHE A 37 -4.17 -5.72 -16.61
C PHE A 37 -3.45 -4.96 -17.72
N PRO A 38 -3.33 -5.53 -18.93
CA PRO A 38 -2.43 -5.03 -19.95
C PRO A 38 -3.08 -3.85 -20.71
N LEU A 39 -3.21 -2.70 -20.04
CA LEU A 39 -3.75 -1.45 -20.60
C LEU A 39 -2.91 -0.91 -21.75
N GLU A 40 -1.65 -1.32 -21.84
CA GLU A 40 -0.69 -0.92 -22.84
C GLU A 40 -1.14 -1.26 -24.26
N TRP A 41 -1.96 -2.31 -24.40
CA TRP A 41 -2.50 -2.75 -25.69
C TRP A 41 -3.48 -1.73 -26.29
N ILE A 42 -4.13 -0.91 -25.45
CA ILE A 42 -4.99 0.19 -25.91
C ILE A 42 -4.16 1.23 -26.66
N SER A 43 -2.87 1.39 -26.30
CA SER A 43 -1.98 2.37 -26.94
C SER A 43 -1.60 2.01 -28.38
N LEU A 44 -1.70 0.73 -28.75
CA LEU A 44 -1.48 0.26 -30.13
C LEU A 44 -2.58 0.75 -31.08
N TRP A 45 -3.78 0.99 -30.56
CA TRP A 45 -4.94 1.45 -31.33
C TRP A 45 -5.12 2.97 -31.26
N PHE A 46 -4.79 3.57 -30.11
CA PHE A 46 -4.96 5.00 -29.86
C PHE A 46 -3.71 5.61 -29.24
N ARG A 47 -3.27 6.77 -29.74
CA ARG A 47 -2.23 7.56 -29.05
C ARG A 47 -2.81 8.17 -27.78
N VAL A 48 -2.59 7.51 -26.63
CA VAL A 48 -3.06 7.98 -25.31
C VAL A 48 -1.89 8.61 -24.54
N PRO A 49 -1.77 9.95 -24.49
CA PRO A 49 -0.70 10.61 -23.74
C PRO A 49 -0.79 10.36 -22.22
N ALA A 50 -1.97 9.99 -21.70
CA ALA A 50 -2.21 9.67 -20.29
C ALA A 50 -1.68 8.31 -19.84
N MET A 51 -1.09 7.51 -20.73
CA MET A 51 -0.66 6.15 -20.43
C MET A 51 0.37 6.06 -19.29
N LEU A 52 1.32 7.00 -19.24
CA LEU A 52 2.30 7.05 -18.14
C LEU A 52 1.62 7.37 -16.80
N LEU A 53 0.67 8.30 -16.79
CA LEU A 53 -0.05 8.69 -15.58
C LEU A 53 -0.91 7.54 -15.04
N VAL A 54 -1.57 6.78 -15.93
CA VAL A 54 -2.35 5.60 -15.56
C VAL A 54 -1.45 4.49 -15.02
N SER A 55 -0.25 4.30 -15.57
CA SER A 55 0.72 3.33 -15.07
C SER A 55 1.16 3.64 -13.64
N ASP A 56 1.54 4.89 -13.39
CA ASP A 56 1.96 5.33 -12.06
C ASP A 56 0.83 5.27 -11.04
N LEU A 57 -0.41 5.60 -11.43
CA LEU A 57 -1.59 5.46 -10.57
C LEU A 57 -1.80 4.00 -10.14
N ARG A 58 -1.71 3.04 -11.07
CA ARG A 58 -1.86 1.61 -10.77
C ARG A 58 -0.78 1.13 -9.80
N GLN A 59 0.47 1.52 -10.04
CA GLN A 59 1.61 1.18 -9.19
C GLN A 59 1.46 1.80 -7.79
N GLY A 60 1.11 3.08 -7.71
CA GLY A 60 0.86 3.78 -6.45
C GLY A 60 -0.23 3.09 -5.62
N LEU A 61 -1.37 2.77 -6.22
CA LEU A 61 -2.46 2.03 -5.56
C LEU A 61 -2.01 0.65 -5.05
N PHE A 62 -1.24 -0.08 -5.87
CA PHE A 62 -0.68 -1.36 -5.46
C PHE A 62 0.23 -1.21 -4.22
N TYR A 63 1.14 -0.23 -4.22
CA TYR A 63 2.03 0.01 -3.09
C TYR A 63 1.29 0.41 -1.80
N THR A 64 0.25 1.26 -1.89
CA THR A 64 -0.58 1.62 -0.74
C THR A 64 -1.24 0.39 -0.11
N ILE A 65 -1.78 -0.51 -0.95
CA ILE A 65 -2.45 -1.74 -0.49
C ILE A 65 -1.41 -2.73 0.07
N LEU A 66 -0.24 -2.84 -0.55
CA LEU A 66 0.85 -3.69 -0.08
C LEU A 66 1.38 -3.26 1.29
N PHE A 67 1.64 -1.96 1.50
CA PHE A 67 2.05 -1.46 2.82
C PHE A 67 0.95 -1.63 3.85
N SER A 68 -0.31 -1.37 3.50
CA SER A 68 -1.44 -1.64 4.39
C SER A 68 -1.53 -3.12 4.78
N PHE A 69 -1.27 -4.03 3.84
CA PHE A 69 -1.20 -5.47 4.10
C PHE A 69 -0.09 -5.82 5.09
N TRP A 70 1.15 -5.33 4.89
CA TRP A 70 2.27 -5.59 5.81
C TRP A 70 1.99 -5.11 7.23
N LEU A 71 1.36 -3.95 7.38
CA LEU A 71 0.96 -3.43 8.69
C LEU A 71 -0.05 -4.35 9.40
N ILE A 72 -1.08 -4.81 8.68
CA ILE A 72 -2.11 -5.71 9.22
C ILE A 72 -1.49 -7.07 9.55
N PHE A 73 -0.65 -7.60 8.65
CA PHE A 73 0.03 -8.89 8.83
C PHE A 73 0.93 -8.90 10.07
N ALA A 74 1.78 -7.89 10.22
CA ALA A 74 2.66 -7.73 11.38
C ALA A 74 1.87 -7.45 12.68
N GLY A 75 0.69 -6.81 12.58
CA GLY A 75 -0.20 -6.58 13.71
C GLY A 75 -0.86 -7.86 14.22
N GLU A 76 -1.31 -8.72 13.30
CA GLU A 76 -2.05 -9.94 13.64
C GLU A 76 -1.14 -11.06 14.18
N HIS A 77 0.10 -11.19 13.69
CA HIS A 77 1.05 -12.23 14.13
C HIS A 77 1.86 -11.89 15.39
N LEU A 78 1.83 -10.63 15.86
CA LEU A 78 2.63 -10.18 17.00
C LEU A 78 1.83 -10.06 18.31
N ILE A 79 0.50 -10.04 18.23
CA ILE A 79 -0.37 -9.92 19.40
C ILE A 79 -0.97 -11.30 19.67
N ASP A 80 -0.16 -12.17 20.24
CA ASP A 80 -0.66 -13.35 20.94
C ASP A 80 -0.96 -12.93 22.38
N ASP A 81 -1.95 -12.06 22.58
CA ASP A 81 -2.61 -11.89 23.88
C ASP A 81 -3.84 -10.97 23.80
N THR A 82 -5.01 -11.61 23.79
CA THR A 82 -6.27 -11.32 24.51
C THR A 82 -6.83 -9.89 24.68
N THR A 83 -6.15 -8.80 24.34
CA THR A 83 -6.63 -7.41 24.49
C THR A 83 -6.82 -6.70 23.15
N ARG A 84 -7.87 -7.17 22.45
CA ARG A 84 -8.77 -6.40 21.57
C ARG A 84 -8.13 -5.62 20.42
N ASN A 85 -8.17 -6.23 19.23
CA ASN A 85 -9.14 -5.89 18.15
C ASN A 85 -9.54 -4.42 17.92
N ASN A 86 -8.66 -3.45 18.18
CA ASN A 86 -8.89 -2.09 17.76
C ASN A 86 -8.08 -1.83 16.50
N LEU A 87 -8.70 -2.14 15.36
CA LEU A 87 -8.34 -1.54 14.06
C LEU A 87 -8.08 -0.02 14.22
N LYS A 88 -8.77 0.63 15.17
CA LYS A 88 -8.54 2.03 15.60
C LYS A 88 -7.10 2.36 15.99
N ASN A 89 -6.35 1.48 16.64
CA ASN A 89 -4.95 1.75 16.99
C ASN A 89 -4.06 1.77 15.73
N TYR A 90 -4.34 0.90 14.77
CA TYR A 90 -3.62 0.83 13.49
C TYR A 90 -4.10 1.85 12.47
N TRP A 91 -5.33 2.34 12.62
CA TRP A 91 -5.96 3.28 11.68
C TRP A 91 -5.16 4.57 11.54
N ARG A 92 -4.40 4.99 12.57
CA ARG A 92 -3.48 6.13 12.48
C ARG A 92 -2.31 5.87 11.53
N ASN A 93 -1.68 4.70 11.60
CA ASN A 93 -0.58 4.36 10.70
C ASN A 93 -1.11 4.10 9.27
N LEU A 94 -2.29 3.50 9.16
CA LEU A 94 -2.93 3.25 7.87
C LEU A 94 -3.40 4.56 7.21
N SER A 95 -3.91 5.52 7.98
CA SER A 95 -4.25 6.86 7.47
C SER A 95 -3.00 7.64 7.08
N LEU A 96 -1.87 7.49 7.78
CA LEU A 96 -0.59 8.09 7.38
C LEU A 96 -0.13 7.57 6.01
N VAL A 97 -0.15 6.25 5.79
CA VAL A 97 0.20 5.65 4.49
C VAL A 97 -0.75 6.13 3.39
N CYS A 98 -2.07 6.11 3.66
CA CYS A 98 -3.07 6.59 2.70
C CYS A 98 -2.88 8.08 2.36
N THR A 99 -2.60 8.91 3.36
CA THR A 99 -2.37 10.35 3.16
C THR A 99 -1.08 10.61 2.39
N ALA A 100 -0.01 9.85 2.66
CA ALA A 100 1.25 9.94 1.92
C ALA A 100 1.07 9.54 0.45
N SER A 101 0.38 8.43 0.19
CA SER A 101 0.08 7.99 -1.17
C SER A 101 -0.83 8.97 -1.91
N LEU A 102 -1.82 9.57 -1.23
CA LEU A 102 -2.67 10.60 -1.81
C LEU A 102 -1.89 11.88 -2.14
N ALA A 103 -0.96 12.29 -1.28
CA ALA A 103 -0.10 13.44 -1.53
C ALA A 103 0.81 13.23 -2.75
N LEU A 104 1.43 12.05 -2.89
CA LEU A 104 2.22 11.70 -4.07
C LEU A 104 1.36 11.63 -5.34
N LEU A 105 0.15 11.05 -5.23
CA LEU A 105 -0.79 11.00 -6.34
C LEU A 105 -1.21 12.38 -6.82
N LEU A 106 -1.47 13.32 -5.90
CA LEU A 106 -1.76 14.72 -6.26
C LEU A 106 -0.56 15.42 -6.89
N TYR A 107 0.66 15.10 -6.45
CA TYR A 107 1.89 15.58 -7.08
C TYR A 107 2.03 15.05 -8.52
N ASP A 108 1.89 13.73 -8.71
CA ASP A 108 1.98 13.08 -10.02
C ASP A 108 0.90 13.60 -11.00
N LEU A 109 -0.33 13.80 -10.50
CA LEU A 109 -1.42 14.44 -11.27
C LEU A 109 -1.08 15.88 -11.66
N SER A 110 -0.44 16.64 -10.78
CA SER A 110 -0.10 18.04 -11.04
C SER A 110 1.04 18.18 -12.04
N GLU A 111 2.07 17.32 -11.96
CA GLU A 111 3.20 17.31 -12.88
C GLU A 111 2.80 16.69 -14.22
N ARG A 112 2.44 15.41 -14.22
CA ARG A 112 2.16 14.65 -15.44
C ARG A 112 0.81 14.95 -16.05
N GLY A 113 -0.18 15.38 -15.27
CA GLY A 113 -1.49 15.79 -15.80
C GLY A 113 -1.40 17.09 -16.60
N ARG A 114 -0.53 18.03 -16.20
CA ARG A 114 -0.26 19.23 -17.01
C ARG A 114 0.57 18.93 -18.26
N HIS A 115 1.45 17.92 -18.22
CA HIS A 115 2.18 17.47 -19.41
C HIS A 115 1.27 16.96 -20.55
N LEU A 116 0.02 16.59 -20.25
CA LEU A 116 -0.97 16.18 -21.26
C LEU A 116 -1.43 17.34 -22.15
N ILE A 117 -1.38 18.57 -21.62
CA ILE A 117 -1.78 19.79 -22.33
C ILE A 117 -0.53 20.46 -22.92
N ASP A 118 0.52 20.60 -22.11
CA ASP A 118 1.77 21.25 -22.48
C ASP A 118 2.98 20.35 -22.16
N PRO A 119 3.63 19.72 -23.17
CA PRO A 119 4.72 18.76 -22.92
C PRO A 119 6.00 19.40 -22.39
N PHE A 120 6.12 20.73 -22.46
CA PHE A 120 7.25 21.50 -21.93
C PHE A 120 6.93 22.17 -20.58
N PHE A 121 5.72 21.95 -20.04
CA PHE A 121 5.40 22.44 -18.72
C PHE A 121 6.29 21.73 -17.69
N SER A 122 6.79 22.48 -16.71
CA SER A 122 7.49 21.90 -15.57
C SER A 122 7.00 22.59 -14.32
N VAL A 123 6.50 21.82 -13.35
CA VAL A 123 6.07 22.33 -12.04
C VAL A 123 7.16 23.19 -11.38
N TRP A 124 8.42 22.84 -11.63
CA TRP A 124 9.62 23.46 -11.08
C TRP A 124 9.91 24.87 -11.63
N SER A 125 9.27 25.24 -12.74
CA SER A 125 9.44 26.56 -13.37
C SER A 125 8.73 27.70 -12.62
N SER A 126 7.68 27.38 -11.86
CA SER A 126 6.89 28.37 -11.12
C SER A 126 7.23 28.34 -9.62
N PRO A 127 7.54 29.49 -8.99
CA PRO A 127 7.87 29.53 -7.56
C PRO A 127 6.79 28.93 -6.66
N ARG A 128 5.51 29.14 -7.01
CA ARG A 128 4.38 28.58 -6.25
C ARG A 128 4.23 27.07 -6.49
N GLY A 129 4.44 26.61 -7.73
CA GLY A 129 4.35 25.20 -8.08
C GLY A 129 5.41 24.36 -7.36
N THR A 130 6.66 24.82 -7.39
CA THR A 130 7.79 24.21 -6.70
C THR A 130 7.55 24.04 -5.21
N PHE A 131 7.01 25.06 -4.53
CA PHE A 131 6.73 25.00 -3.10
C PHE A 131 5.74 23.88 -2.74
N TRP A 132 4.61 23.79 -3.45
CA TRP A 132 3.61 22.74 -3.20
C TRP A 132 4.12 21.33 -3.54
N ALA A 133 4.90 21.22 -4.61
CA ALA A 133 5.53 19.97 -5.02
C ALA A 133 6.53 19.46 -3.98
N GLN A 134 7.45 20.32 -3.56
CA GLN A 134 8.42 19.99 -2.51
C GLN A 134 7.71 19.61 -1.21
N LEU A 135 6.69 20.36 -0.80
CA LEU A 135 5.91 20.05 0.39
C LEU A 135 5.27 18.65 0.32
N ALA A 136 4.65 18.31 -0.81
CA ALA A 136 4.03 16.99 -1.00
C ALA A 136 5.05 15.86 -0.92
N ILE A 137 6.20 16.00 -1.60
CA ILE A 137 7.29 15.01 -1.59
C ILE A 137 7.86 14.85 -0.17
N TYR A 138 8.17 15.96 0.52
CA TYR A 138 8.72 15.91 1.88
C TYR A 138 7.73 15.29 2.88
N LEU A 139 6.44 15.63 2.79
CA LEU A 139 5.42 15.07 3.67
C LEU A 139 5.24 13.57 3.45
N ALA A 140 5.22 13.13 2.19
CA ALA A 140 5.15 11.71 1.86
C ALA A 140 6.38 10.94 2.33
N ALA A 141 7.59 11.49 2.12
CA ALA A 141 8.84 10.89 2.56
C ALA A 141 8.89 10.73 4.09
N ALA A 142 8.51 11.77 4.84
CA ALA A 142 8.45 11.71 6.29
C ALA A 142 7.44 10.66 6.79
N ALA A 143 6.25 10.58 6.19
CA ALA A 143 5.24 9.60 6.54
C ALA A 143 5.69 8.15 6.27
N ILE A 144 6.36 7.90 5.14
CA ILE A 144 6.91 6.58 4.80
C ILE A 144 8.03 6.20 5.77
N LEU A 145 8.89 7.14 6.16
CA LEU A 145 9.97 6.88 7.11
C LEU A 145 9.42 6.50 8.49
N ILE A 146 8.45 7.25 9.00
CA ILE A 146 7.76 6.93 10.27
C ILE A 146 7.11 5.55 10.19
N TYR A 147 6.45 5.25 9.08
CA TYR A 147 5.85 3.94 8.83
C TYR A 147 6.90 2.81 8.84
N PHE A 148 8.03 2.99 8.17
CA PHE A 148 9.08 1.97 8.06
C PHE A 148 9.76 1.68 9.40
N VAL A 149 10.03 2.72 10.19
CA VAL A 149 10.55 2.56 11.57
C VAL A 149 9.56 1.77 12.43
N PHE A 150 8.27 2.08 12.35
CA PHE A 150 7.23 1.36 13.09
C PHE A 150 7.13 -0.12 12.68
N LEU A 151 7.15 -0.41 11.37
CA LEU A 151 7.11 -1.77 10.85
C LEU A 151 8.35 -2.57 11.29
N SER A 152 9.53 -1.96 11.20
CA SER A 152 10.80 -2.59 11.59
C SER A 152 10.81 -2.94 13.08
N PHE A 153 10.31 -2.04 13.93
CA PHE A 153 10.15 -2.30 15.37
C PHE A 153 9.22 -3.50 15.63
N LYS A 154 8.10 -3.60 14.90
CA LYS A 154 7.18 -4.75 15.01
C LYS A 154 7.84 -6.05 14.58
N ILE A 155 8.54 -6.07 13.45
CA ILE A 155 9.23 -7.29 12.99
C ILE A 155 10.30 -7.71 14.00
N TRP A 156 11.07 -6.76 14.53
CA TRP A 156 12.09 -7.03 15.55
C TRP A 156 11.48 -7.65 16.82
N GLN A 157 10.40 -7.06 17.32
CA GLN A 157 9.69 -7.57 18.49
C GLN A 157 9.12 -8.99 18.23
N CYS A 158 8.61 -9.27 17.03
CA CYS A 158 8.16 -10.62 16.66
C CYS A 158 9.31 -11.63 16.72
N GLY A 159 10.46 -11.29 16.13
CA GLY A 159 11.64 -12.16 16.12
C GLY A 159 12.18 -12.44 17.51
N LEU A 160 12.11 -11.46 18.42
CA LEU A 160 12.52 -11.64 19.81
C LEU A 160 11.58 -12.59 20.57
N LEU A 161 10.25 -12.43 20.41
CA LEU A 161 9.26 -13.31 21.04
C LEU A 161 9.40 -14.77 20.60
N LEU A 162 9.61 -15.01 19.29
CA LEU A 162 9.83 -16.35 18.76
C LEU A 162 11.08 -16.99 19.38
N ARG A 163 12.16 -16.22 19.53
CA ARG A 163 13.40 -16.69 20.13
C ARG A 163 13.25 -17.07 21.62
N GLU A 164 12.37 -16.41 22.36
CA GLU A 164 12.06 -16.76 23.76
C GLU A 164 11.18 -18.01 23.90
N SER A 165 10.44 -18.40 22.85
CA SER A 165 9.59 -19.61 22.84
C SER A 165 10.33 -20.91 22.52
N GLU A 166 11.41 -20.87 21.73
CA GLU A 166 12.25 -22.04 21.40
C GLU A 166 12.91 -22.76 22.62
N PRO A 167 13.42 -22.10 23.68
CA PRO A 167 14.10 -22.79 24.78
C PRO A 167 13.19 -23.68 25.64
N LEU A 168 11.86 -23.56 25.55
CA LEU A 168 10.91 -24.36 26.33
C LEU A 168 10.50 -25.68 25.64
N SER A 169 10.60 -25.76 24.31
CA SER A 169 10.27 -26.98 23.55
C SER A 169 11.39 -28.02 23.51
N SER A 170 12.61 -27.66 23.91
CA SER A 170 13.77 -28.59 23.93
C SER A 170 13.96 -29.31 25.27
N ILE A 171 13.10 -29.07 26.27
CA ILE A 171 13.22 -29.61 27.64
C ILE A 171 12.11 -30.64 27.98
N THR A 172 11.14 -30.83 27.07
CA THR A 172 10.11 -31.91 27.13
C THR A 172 10.24 -32.85 25.95
#